data_AF-A0A6S6SSG3-F1
#
_entry.id   AF-A0A6S6SSG3-F1
#
_cell.length_a   1.000
_cell.length_b   1.000
_cell.length_c   1.000
_cell.angle_alpha   90.00
_cell.angle_beta   90.00
_cell.angle_gamma   90.00
#
_symmetry.space_group_name_H-M   'P 1'
#
loop_
_entity.id
_entity.type
_entity.pdbx_description
1 polymer ?
#
loop_
_entity_poly.entity_id
_entity_poly.type
_entity_poly.pdbx_seq_one_letter_code
_entity_poly.pdbx_strand_id
1 'polypeptide(L)' 'MNIKKLIQNLEQEQNCQVVYITMYGSKLYGTDNPNSDTDYKGIFIPNKNDVLLKRDIEH' A
#
# COMPACT_ATOMS: atom_id res chain seq x y z
N MET A 1 -10.40 9.70 4.51
CA MET A 1 -9.59 9.15 3.39
C MET A 1 -10.43 8.13 2.62
N ASN A 2 -10.46 8.18 1.28
CA ASN A 2 -11.16 7.17 0.48
C ASN A 2 -10.16 6.10 0.03
N ILE A 3 -10.12 4.97 0.76
CA ILE A 3 -9.14 3.91 0.55
C ILE A 3 -9.19 3.33 -0.88
N LYS A 4 -10.37 3.24 -1.48
CA LYS A 4 -10.54 2.72 -2.86
C LYS A 4 -9.83 3.62 -3.87
N LYS A 5 -9.97 4.94 -3.71
CA LYS A 5 -9.29 5.91 -4.58
C LYS A 5 -7.77 5.86 -4.39
N LEU A 6 -7.29 5.69 -3.15
CA LEU A 6 -5.86 5.53 -2.88
C LEU A 6 -5.30 4.29 -3.59
N ILE A 7 -6.00 3.15 -3.48
CA ILE A 7 -5.60 1.90 -4.14
C ILE A 7 -5.55 2.10 -5.65
N GLN A 8 -6.59 2.68 -6.25
CA GLN A 8 -6.64 2.93 -7.69
C GLN A 8 -5.47 3.80 -8.16
N ASN A 9 -5.14 4.86 -7.42
CA ASN A 9 -4.00 5.71 -7.75
C ASN A 9 -2.69 4.95 -7.63
N LEU A 10 -2.48 4.18 -6.55
CA LEU A 10 -1.28 3.38 -6.35
C LEU A 10 -1.09 2.34 -7.47
N GLU A 11 -2.14 1.60 -7.83
CA GLU A 11 -2.11 0.61 -8.90
C GLU A 11 -1.75 1.24 -10.25
N GLN A 12 -2.25 2.45 -10.53
CA GLN A 12 -1.91 3.20 -11.74
C GLN A 12 -0.47 3.71 -11.74
N GLU A 13 -0.04 4.34 -10.64
CA GLU A 13 1.28 4.94 -10.51
C GLU A 13 2.41 3.90 -10.52
N GLN A 14 2.19 2.77 -9.83
CA GLN A 14 3.17 1.69 -9.67
C GLN A 14 2.97 0.55 -10.67
N ASN A 15 1.97 0.65 -11.55
CA ASN A 15 1.62 -0.38 -12.53
C ASN A 15 1.53 -1.79 -11.91
N CYS A 16 0.79 -1.89 -10.81
CA CYS A 16 0.67 -3.12 -10.02
C CYS A 16 -0.79 -3.39 -9.66
N GLN A 17 -1.07 -4.54 -9.06
CA GLN A 17 -2.38 -4.88 -8.55
C GLN A 17 -2.31 -5.09 -7.04
N VAL A 18 -3.09 -4.33 -6.27
CA VAL A 18 -3.20 -4.51 -4.83
C VAL A 18 -4.13 -5.69 -4.53
N VAL A 19 -3.64 -6.65 -3.76
CA VAL A 19 -4.39 -7.86 -3.37
C VAL A 19 -5.00 -7.70 -1.98
N TYR A 20 -4.28 -7.01 -1.10
CA TYR A 20 -4.66 -6.85 0.29
C TYR A 20 -4.17 -5.52 0.84
N ILE A 21 -4.98 -4.91 1.70
CA ILE A 21 -4.60 -3.75 2.49
C ILE A 21 -5.18 -3.87 3.90
N THR A 22 -4.43 -3.44 4.89
CA THR A 22 -4.86 -3.37 6.29
C THR A 22 -4.31 -2.12 6.95
N MET A 23 -4.98 -1.67 8.01
CA MET A 23 -4.38 -0.74 8.95
C MET A 23 -3.19 -1.40 9.65
N TYR A 24 -2.24 -0.57 10.06
CA TYR A 24 -1.08 -0.93 10.86
C TYR A 24 -0.84 0.16 11.92
N GLY A 25 0.15 -0.06 12.79
CA GLY A 25 0.62 0.98 13.72
C GLY A 25 -0.29 1.19 14.93
N SER A 26 -0.05 2.29 15.62
CA SER A 26 -0.67 2.60 16.92
C SER A 26 -2.20 2.63 16.87
N LYS A 27 -2.78 3.10 15.76
CA LYS A 27 -4.24 3.13 15.55
C LYS A 27 -4.88 1.76 15.43
N LEU A 28 -4.15 0.76 14.92
CA LEU A 28 -4.65 -0.62 14.90
C LEU A 28 -4.71 -1.20 16.31
N TYR A 29 -3.72 -0.89 17.15
CA TYR A 29 -3.57 -1.47 18.49
C TYR A 29 -4.22 -0.63 19.60
N GLY A 30 -4.81 0.52 19.27
CA GLY A 30 -5.43 1.43 20.24
C GLY A 30 -4.43 2.10 21.18
N THR A 31 -3.17 2.19 20.77
CA THR A 31 -2.11 2.88 21.53
C THR A 31 -1.79 4.25 20.91
N ASP A 32 -2.68 4.77 20.07
CA ASP A 32 -2.50 6.04 19.40
C ASP A 32 -2.86 7.23 20.28
N ASN A 33 -2.37 8.40 19.88
CA ASN A 33 -2.73 9.68 20.47
C ASN A 33 -3.33 10.61 19.38
N PRO A 34 -3.86 11.79 19.73
CA PRO A 34 -4.49 12.68 18.74
C PRO A 34 -3.58 13.11 17.58
N ASN A 35 -2.26 13.06 17.77
CA ASN A 35 -1.26 13.43 16.77
C ASN A 35 -0.72 12.21 15.99
N SER A 36 -1.17 10.99 16.31
CA SER A 36 -0.73 9.79 15.59
C SER A 36 -1.27 9.78 14.16
N ASP A 37 -0.40 9.42 13.24
CA ASP A 37 -0.70 9.14 11.84
C ASP A 37 -1.50 7.83 11.67
N THR A 38 -1.92 7.56 10.44
CA THR A 38 -2.65 6.34 10.09
C THR A 38 -1.83 5.53 9.11
N ASP A 39 -1.24 4.43 9.59
CA ASP A 39 -0.46 3.53 8.76
C ASP A 39 -1.32 2.50 8.04
N TYR A 40 -0.93 2.18 6.81
CA TYR A 40 -1.46 1.06 6.07
C TYR A 40 -0.32 0.16 5.60
N LYS A 41 -0.58 -1.14 5.59
CA LYS A 41 0.29 -2.14 4.97
C LYS A 41 -0.52 -2.96 3.97
N GLY A 42 0.13 -3.42 2.91
CA GLY A 42 -0.55 -4.18 1.87
C GLY A 42 0.34 -5.18 1.18
N ILE A 43 -0.30 -6.03 0.37
CA ILE A 43 0.35 -6.98 -0.52
C ILE A 43 -0.11 -6.62 -1.93
N PHE A 44 0.82 -6.57 -2.87
CA PHE A 44 0.56 -6.31 -4.27
C PHE A 44 1.24 -7.36 -5.15
N ILE A 45 0.72 -7.50 -6.37
CA ILE A 45 1.32 -8.27 -7.44
C ILE A 45 1.94 -7.26 -8.42
N PRO A 46 3.27 -7.27 -8.64
CA PRO A 46 3.91 -6.41 -9.63
C PRO A 46 3.52 -6.81 -11.05
N ASN A 47 3.67 -5.88 -11.99
CA ASN A 47 3.57 -6.20 -13.41
C ASN A 47 4.58 -7.28 -13.81
N LYS A 48 4.12 -8.24 -14.62
CA LYS A 48 4.94 -9.31 -15.23
C LYS A 48 6.24 -8.81 -15.86
N ASN A 49 6.22 -7.72 -16.61
CA ASN A 49 7.39 -7.13 -17.25
C ASN A 49 8.41 -6.65 -16.21
N ASP A 50 7.97 -6.05 -15.10
CA ASP A 50 8.89 -5.58 -14.07
C ASP A 50 9.56 -6.76 -13.36
N VAL A 51 8.81 -7.85 -13.14
CA VAL A 51 9.38 -9.12 -12.65
C VAL A 51 10.40 -9.70 -13.63
N LEU A 52 10.04 -9.82 -14.91
CA LEU A 52 10.89 -10.44 -15.93
C LEU A 52 12.17 -9.63 -16.21
N LEU A 53 12.05 -8.30 -16.16
CA LEU A 53 13.15 -7.37 -16.43
C LEU A 53 13.93 -7.00 -15.16
N LYS A 54 13.57 -7.55 -14.00
CA LYS A 54 14.15 -7.20 -12.69
C LYS A 54 14.17 -5.70 -12.43
N ARG A 55 13.03 -5.05 -12.69
CA ARG A 55 12.79 -3.64 -12.32
C ARG A 55 12.18 -3.63 -10.93
N ASP A 56 13.05 -3.61 -9.93
CA ASP A 56 12.62 -3.56 -8.55
C ASP A 56 11.97 -2.21 -8.25
N ILE A 57 10.86 -2.24 -7.50
CA ILE A 57 10.24 -1.03 -6.97
C ILE A 57 11.03 -0.66 -5.71
N GLU A 58 11.63 0.54 -5.69
CA GLU A 58 12.31 1.05 -4.50
C GLU A 58 11.27 1.27 -3.37
N HIS A 59 11.62 0.82 -2.15
CA HIS A 59 10.75 0.85 -0.97
C HIS A 59 10.91 2.13 -0.17
#